data_AF-A0A943FSJ4-F1
#
_entry.id   AF-A0A943FSJ4-F1
#
_cell.length_a   1.000
_cell.length_b   1.000
_cell.length_c   1.000
_cell.angle_alpha   90.00
_cell.angle_beta   90.00
_cell.angle_gamma   90.00
#
_symmetry.space_group_name_H-M   'P 1'
#
loop_
_entity.id
_entity.type
_entity.pdbx_description
1 polymer ?
#
loop_
_entity_poly.entity_id
_entity_poly.type
_entity_poly.pdbx_seq_one_letter_code
_entity_poly.pdbx_strand_id
1 'polypeptide(L)'
;MLQIRLFGKPQVICDGTDITPELGNKGCALLCILFLRGGDYYAREKLAAYLWPDSAVSAAKYNLRYTLWKIKKSTDTGEGGRSLIKLDREYCCIDRAYDYVCDLQTIDEIDPETRSADELKRACDAFGGELLEGYYFNHCEDLNELILSQRIYYEKRKNRLLMKAAELYEQRDMLPEAVGILERVMEYEPYNEQLALRLMTLYERGGDRSRAIRFFNEFRNRLASNLEIYPGSAITQKYAELKAAPAAPEPAQAADSVPGLHVQTYCLRAVPCFWMADTVGKLLDAVGDDVRPDDRALLRVLGAIQPAAAVCAGAEGEVTAAPAAVAQAFIWWLTGLAARQPLAVHIRRAGEMDDVSRGVLEYLLAERPAGLTLLTEDGCTLVDMPSGK
;
A
#
# COMPACT_ATOMS: atom_id res chain seq x y z
N MET A 1 -23.71 -21.97 -15.12
CA MET A 1 -23.35 -21.34 -13.82
C MET A 1 -23.33 -19.82 -13.94
N LEU A 2 -24.11 -19.13 -13.11
CA LEU A 2 -24.19 -17.66 -13.07
C LEU A 2 -23.15 -17.09 -12.07
N GLN A 3 -22.35 -16.11 -12.48
CA GLN A 3 -21.40 -15.41 -11.59
C GLN A 3 -21.79 -13.93 -11.48
N ILE A 4 -21.84 -13.43 -10.26
CA ILE A 4 -22.26 -12.07 -9.94
C ILE A 4 -21.17 -11.45 -9.08
N ARG A 5 -20.56 -10.38 -9.59
CA ARG A 5 -19.56 -9.58 -8.89
C ARG A 5 -20.15 -8.20 -8.65
N LEU A 6 -20.30 -7.85 -7.39
CA LEU A 6 -20.83 -6.57 -6.94
C LEU A 6 -19.76 -5.72 -6.25
N PHE A 7 -18.63 -6.31 -5.82
CA PHE A 7 -17.47 -5.56 -5.34
C PHE A 7 -16.54 -5.17 -6.50
N GLY A 8 -16.25 -3.89 -6.60
CA GLY A 8 -15.65 -3.28 -7.78
C GLY A 8 -16.70 -2.88 -8.81
N LYS A 9 -16.29 -2.76 -10.07
CA LYS A 9 -17.22 -2.54 -11.18
C LYS A 9 -18.13 -3.78 -11.33
N PRO A 10 -19.47 -3.61 -11.29
CA PRO A 10 -20.39 -4.73 -11.36
C PRO A 10 -20.18 -5.57 -12.61
N GLN A 11 -20.18 -6.89 -12.44
CA GLN A 11 -20.13 -7.85 -13.54
C GLN A 11 -21.12 -8.98 -13.28
N VAL A 12 -21.94 -9.30 -14.27
CA VAL A 12 -22.86 -10.43 -14.25
C VAL A 12 -22.53 -11.30 -15.45
N ILE A 13 -22.00 -12.49 -15.20
CA ILE A 13 -21.54 -13.43 -16.21
C ILE A 13 -22.44 -14.66 -16.18
N CYS A 14 -23.12 -14.95 -17.28
CA CYS A 14 -23.95 -16.14 -17.45
C CYS A 14 -23.27 -17.07 -18.46
N ASP A 15 -22.86 -18.26 -18.00
CA ASP A 15 -22.18 -19.27 -18.84
C ASP A 15 -20.99 -18.71 -19.65
N GLY A 16 -20.19 -17.86 -18.99
CA GLY A 16 -19.01 -17.21 -19.59
C GLY A 16 -19.29 -15.95 -20.40
N THR A 17 -20.57 -15.60 -20.62
CA THR A 17 -20.95 -14.37 -21.33
C THR A 17 -21.26 -13.25 -20.35
N ASP A 18 -20.62 -12.08 -20.51
CA ASP A 18 -20.95 -10.89 -19.74
C ASP A 18 -22.32 -10.34 -20.19
N ILE A 19 -23.31 -10.41 -19.31
CA ILE A 19 -24.67 -9.92 -19.52
C ILE A 19 -24.94 -8.58 -18.80
N THR A 20 -23.91 -7.97 -18.20
CA THR A 20 -24.04 -6.69 -17.47
C THR A 20 -24.64 -5.57 -18.33
N PRO A 21 -24.23 -5.38 -19.61
CA PRO A 21 -24.80 -4.34 -20.47
C PRO A 21 -26.30 -4.51 -20.71
N GLU A 22 -26.77 -5.75 -20.83
CA GLU A 22 -28.17 -6.09 -21.01
C GLU A 22 -28.98 -5.71 -19.78
N LEU A 23 -28.45 -5.93 -18.57
CA LEU A 23 -29.15 -5.57 -17.34
C LEU A 23 -29.20 -4.05 -17.14
N GLY A 24 -28.14 -3.35 -17.55
CA GLY A 24 -27.96 -1.92 -17.33
C GLY A 24 -27.85 -1.55 -15.85
N ASN A 25 -27.68 -0.26 -15.57
CA ASN A 25 -27.36 0.19 -14.21
C ASN A 25 -28.45 -0.14 -13.18
N LYS A 26 -29.72 0.07 -13.52
CA LYS A 26 -30.86 -0.23 -12.62
C LYS A 26 -31.06 -1.73 -12.42
N GLY A 27 -30.71 -2.56 -13.41
CA GLY A 27 -30.71 -4.02 -13.24
C GLY A 27 -29.64 -4.48 -12.25
N CYS A 28 -28.42 -3.94 -12.35
CA CYS A 28 -27.34 -4.21 -11.40
C CYS A 28 -27.70 -3.74 -9.97
N ALA A 29 -28.29 -2.56 -9.85
CA ALA A 29 -28.77 -2.03 -8.56
C ALA A 29 -29.84 -2.93 -7.94
N LEU A 30 -30.81 -3.40 -8.74
CA LEU A 30 -31.86 -4.30 -8.28
C LEU A 30 -31.28 -5.62 -7.78
N LEU A 31 -30.35 -6.23 -8.54
CA LEU A 31 -29.64 -7.43 -8.07
C LEU A 31 -28.93 -7.17 -6.75
N CYS A 32 -28.18 -6.07 -6.64
CA CYS A 32 -27.50 -5.71 -5.40
C CYS A 32 -28.44 -5.63 -4.20
N ILE A 33 -29.57 -4.92 -4.31
CA ILE A 33 -30.56 -4.81 -3.22
C ILE A 33 -31.11 -6.18 -2.82
N LEU A 34 -31.40 -7.05 -3.80
CA LEU A 34 -31.92 -8.39 -3.53
C LEU A 34 -30.87 -9.30 -2.87
N PHE A 35 -29.60 -9.18 -3.26
CA PHE A 35 -28.50 -9.93 -2.66
C PHE A 35 -28.15 -9.47 -1.24
N LEU A 36 -28.20 -8.16 -0.97
CA LEU A 36 -28.05 -7.57 0.37
C LEU A 36 -29.08 -8.12 1.38
N ARG A 37 -30.22 -8.59 0.89
CA ARG A 37 -31.28 -9.18 1.71
C ARG A 37 -31.15 -10.69 1.87
N GLY A 38 -30.13 -11.30 1.29
CA GLY A 38 -29.84 -12.72 1.45
C GLY A 38 -31.02 -13.62 1.09
N GLY A 39 -31.88 -13.28 0.13
CA GLY A 39 -33.04 -14.12 -0.20
C GLY A 39 -34.28 -13.94 0.69
N ASP A 40 -34.27 -12.99 1.65
CA ASP A 40 -35.51 -12.51 2.26
C ASP A 40 -36.38 -11.78 1.23
N TYR A 41 -37.70 -11.84 1.43
CA TYR A 41 -38.67 -11.18 0.57
C TYR A 41 -38.58 -9.65 0.64
N TYR A 42 -38.53 -9.01 -0.53
CA TYR A 42 -38.58 -7.55 -0.66
C TYR A 42 -39.87 -7.12 -1.34
N ALA A 43 -40.55 -6.11 -0.78
CA ALA A 43 -41.76 -5.55 -1.36
C ALA A 43 -41.45 -4.85 -2.69
N ARG A 44 -42.14 -5.26 -3.75
CA ARG A 44 -41.95 -4.74 -5.11
C ARG A 44 -42.29 -3.26 -5.20
N GLU A 45 -43.28 -2.79 -4.45
CA GLU A 45 -43.61 -1.37 -4.39
C GLU A 45 -42.46 -0.53 -3.83
N LYS A 46 -41.78 -1.02 -2.79
CA LYS A 46 -40.59 -0.36 -2.25
C LYS A 46 -39.44 -0.35 -3.25
N LEU A 47 -39.17 -1.48 -3.93
CA LEU A 47 -38.12 -1.52 -4.96
C LEU A 47 -38.38 -0.54 -6.10
N ALA A 48 -39.63 -0.41 -6.53
CA ALA A 48 -40.01 0.54 -7.57
C ALA A 48 -39.73 1.99 -7.14
N ALA A 49 -40.07 2.35 -5.90
CA ALA A 49 -39.81 3.67 -5.35
C ALA A 49 -38.30 3.96 -5.20
N TYR A 50 -37.51 3.00 -4.70
CA TYR A 50 -36.05 3.15 -4.57
C TYR A 50 -35.33 3.33 -5.91
N LEU A 51 -35.76 2.58 -6.94
CA LEU A 51 -35.07 2.55 -8.23
C LEU A 51 -35.56 3.63 -9.19
N TRP A 52 -36.80 4.12 -9.06
CA TRP A 52 -37.40 5.13 -9.92
C TRP A 52 -38.25 6.14 -9.13
N PRO A 53 -37.68 6.89 -8.19
CA PRO A 53 -38.44 7.79 -7.30
C PRO A 53 -39.12 8.94 -8.06
N ASP A 54 -38.52 9.45 -9.13
CA ASP A 54 -39.09 10.53 -9.96
C ASP A 54 -40.19 10.06 -10.92
N SER A 55 -40.41 8.75 -11.04
CA SER A 55 -41.44 8.21 -11.92
C SER A 55 -42.79 8.19 -11.22
N ALA A 56 -43.86 8.48 -11.97
CA ALA A 56 -45.21 8.19 -11.50
C ALA A 56 -45.34 6.71 -11.09
N VAL A 57 -46.13 6.42 -10.06
CA VAL A 57 -46.23 5.08 -9.44
C VAL A 57 -46.46 3.96 -10.46
N SER A 58 -47.32 4.18 -11.45
CA SER A 58 -47.60 3.20 -12.52
C SER A 58 -46.37 2.95 -13.42
N ALA A 59 -45.63 4.00 -13.77
CA ALA A 59 -44.40 3.91 -14.55
C ALA A 59 -43.28 3.22 -13.76
N ALA A 60 -43.11 3.53 -12.48
CA ALA A 60 -42.14 2.86 -11.61
C ALA A 60 -42.44 1.35 -11.49
N LYS A 61 -43.71 0.97 -11.30
CA LYS A 61 -44.15 -0.44 -11.27
C LYS A 61 -43.93 -1.15 -12.61
N TYR A 62 -44.13 -0.46 -13.73
CA TYR A 62 -43.83 -0.98 -15.07
C TYR A 62 -42.32 -1.21 -15.25
N ASN A 63 -41.50 -0.21 -14.92
CA ASN A 63 -40.03 -0.28 -15.04
C ASN A 63 -39.45 -1.41 -14.18
N LEU A 64 -39.95 -1.59 -12.96
CA LEU A 64 -39.57 -2.72 -12.11
C LEU A 64 -39.89 -4.06 -12.77
N ARG A 65 -41.12 -4.22 -13.30
CA ARG A 65 -41.56 -5.45 -13.95
C ARG A 65 -40.70 -5.75 -15.19
N TYR A 66 -40.41 -4.74 -16.00
CA TYR A 66 -39.57 -4.88 -17.17
C TYR A 66 -38.14 -5.26 -16.80
N THR A 67 -37.57 -4.63 -15.76
CA THR A 67 -36.21 -4.92 -15.28
C THR A 67 -36.11 -6.34 -14.72
N LEU A 68 -37.10 -6.79 -13.91
CA LEU A 68 -37.19 -8.16 -13.42
C LEU A 68 -37.32 -9.18 -14.55
N TRP A 69 -38.15 -8.89 -15.56
CA TRP A 69 -38.26 -9.71 -16.75
C TRP A 69 -36.93 -9.79 -17.51
N LYS A 70 -36.22 -8.66 -17.65
CA LYS A 70 -34.92 -8.59 -18.33
C LYS A 70 -33.86 -9.43 -17.63
N ILE A 71 -33.76 -9.29 -16.30
CA ILE A 71 -32.88 -10.14 -15.48
C ILE A 71 -33.21 -11.62 -15.71
N LYS A 72 -34.49 -11.99 -15.56
CA LYS A 72 -34.91 -13.38 -15.77
C LYS A 72 -34.54 -13.88 -17.16
N LYS A 73 -34.84 -13.11 -18.21
CA LYS A 73 -34.55 -13.48 -19.60
C LYS A 73 -33.05 -13.63 -19.86
N SER A 74 -32.22 -12.80 -19.23
CA SER A 74 -30.77 -12.83 -19.41
C SER A 74 -30.08 -13.90 -18.58
N THR A 75 -30.66 -14.34 -17.46
CA THR A 75 -30.05 -15.35 -16.58
C THR A 75 -30.59 -16.76 -16.78
N ASP A 76 -31.80 -16.92 -17.32
CA ASP A 76 -32.44 -18.21 -17.57
C ASP A 76 -31.94 -18.83 -18.89
N THR A 77 -31.21 -19.93 -18.78
CA THR A 77 -30.61 -20.65 -19.92
C THR A 77 -31.48 -21.79 -20.43
N GLY A 78 -32.69 -21.96 -19.86
CA GLY A 78 -33.67 -22.94 -20.32
C GLY A 78 -33.52 -24.35 -19.76
N GLU A 79 -32.50 -24.64 -18.94
CA GLU A 79 -32.34 -25.93 -18.25
C GLU A 79 -32.99 -25.89 -16.86
N GLY A 80 -34.06 -26.67 -16.66
CA GLY A 80 -34.63 -26.95 -15.34
C GLY A 80 -35.70 -25.99 -14.81
N GLY A 81 -36.09 -24.95 -15.56
CA GLY A 81 -37.26 -24.10 -15.28
C GLY A 81 -37.22 -23.30 -13.96
N ARG A 82 -36.06 -23.27 -13.27
CA ARG A 82 -35.84 -22.45 -12.08
C ARG A 82 -35.38 -21.06 -12.49
N SER A 83 -35.76 -20.06 -11.70
CA SER A 83 -35.46 -18.64 -11.95
C SER A 83 -34.63 -18.10 -10.79
N LEU A 84 -33.58 -17.33 -11.09
CA LEU A 84 -32.75 -16.66 -10.08
C LEU A 84 -33.59 -15.86 -9.08
N ILE A 85 -34.67 -15.24 -9.56
CA ILE A 85 -35.57 -14.44 -8.74
C ILE A 85 -36.91 -15.18 -8.58
N LYS A 86 -37.32 -15.41 -7.34
CA LYS A 86 -38.69 -15.81 -6.97
C LYS A 86 -39.57 -14.58 -6.97
N LEU A 87 -40.71 -14.68 -7.66
CA LEU A 87 -41.65 -13.59 -7.84
C LEU A 87 -43.00 -13.98 -7.26
N ASP A 88 -43.53 -13.09 -6.42
CA ASP A 88 -44.92 -13.05 -6.02
C ASP A 88 -45.58 -11.75 -6.54
N ARG A 89 -46.90 -11.60 -6.36
CA ARG A 89 -47.65 -10.39 -6.70
C ARG A 89 -47.07 -9.16 -6.00
N GLU A 90 -46.72 -9.29 -4.72
CA GLU A 90 -46.28 -8.17 -3.89
C GLU A 90 -44.78 -8.18 -3.58
N TYR A 91 -44.15 -9.36 -3.60
CA TYR A 91 -42.77 -9.54 -3.13
C TYR A 91 -41.87 -10.22 -4.17
N CYS A 92 -40.57 -10.05 -4.03
CA CYS A 92 -39.57 -10.83 -4.74
C CYS A 92 -38.32 -11.07 -3.90
N CYS A 93 -37.60 -12.16 -4.15
CA CYS A 93 -36.32 -12.48 -3.51
C CYS A 93 -35.42 -13.31 -4.43
N ILE A 94 -34.14 -13.43 -4.05
CA ILE A 94 -33.21 -14.38 -4.68
C ILE A 94 -33.60 -15.81 -4.29
N ASP A 95 -33.67 -16.70 -5.27
CA ASP A 95 -33.73 -18.13 -5.03
C ASP A 95 -32.35 -18.68 -4.69
N ARG A 96 -32.05 -18.90 -3.42
CA ARG A 96 -30.78 -19.49 -2.97
C ARG A 96 -30.53 -20.92 -3.52
N ALA A 97 -31.55 -21.58 -4.06
CA ALA A 97 -31.41 -22.89 -4.70
C ALA A 97 -31.06 -22.82 -6.19
N TYR A 98 -30.89 -21.62 -6.75
CA TYR A 98 -30.42 -21.39 -8.11
C TYR A 98 -28.88 -21.54 -8.17
N ASP A 99 -28.35 -22.05 -9.28
CA ASP A 99 -26.91 -22.24 -9.46
C ASP A 99 -26.22 -20.90 -9.79
N TYR A 100 -25.77 -20.19 -8.75
CA TYR A 100 -25.03 -18.95 -8.87
C TYR A 100 -23.89 -18.84 -7.85
N VAL A 101 -22.94 -17.97 -8.16
CA VAL A 101 -21.90 -17.50 -7.24
C VAL A 101 -21.98 -15.98 -7.14
N CYS A 102 -22.08 -15.44 -5.93
CA CYS A 102 -22.14 -14.01 -5.67
C CYS A 102 -21.07 -13.62 -4.64
N ASP A 103 -20.21 -12.66 -4.98
CA ASP A 103 -19.15 -12.19 -4.10
C ASP A 103 -19.67 -11.54 -2.80
N LEU A 104 -20.80 -10.84 -2.87
CA LEU A 104 -21.50 -10.27 -1.72
C LEU A 104 -21.92 -11.33 -0.69
N GLN A 105 -22.51 -12.43 -1.13
CA GLN A 105 -22.87 -13.50 -0.20
C GLN A 105 -21.64 -14.24 0.32
N THR A 106 -20.63 -14.41 -0.54
CA THR A 106 -19.37 -15.06 -0.17
C THR A 106 -18.70 -14.33 1.00
N ILE A 107 -18.67 -12.98 1.02
CA ILE A 107 -18.06 -12.25 2.14
C ILE A 107 -18.87 -12.36 3.44
N ASP A 108 -20.21 -12.38 3.34
CA ASP A 108 -21.08 -12.41 4.51
C ASP A 108 -21.06 -13.77 5.21
N GLU A 109 -20.99 -14.85 4.44
CA GLU A 109 -21.02 -16.24 4.94
C GLU A 109 -19.67 -16.71 5.53
N ILE A 110 -18.59 -15.96 5.37
CA ILE A 110 -17.29 -16.30 5.94
C ILE A 110 -17.30 -16.12 7.45
N ASP A 111 -17.24 -17.22 8.19
CA ASP A 111 -16.99 -17.17 9.63
C ASP A 111 -15.48 -17.06 9.92
N PRO A 112 -15.00 -15.91 10.46
CA PRO A 112 -13.58 -15.72 10.79
C PRO A 112 -13.04 -16.71 11.82
N GLU A 113 -13.88 -17.36 12.63
CA GLU A 113 -13.43 -18.27 13.68
C GLU A 113 -13.19 -19.70 13.18
N THR A 114 -13.75 -20.07 12.02
CA THR A 114 -13.62 -21.43 11.48
C THR A 114 -12.65 -21.55 10.32
N ARG A 115 -12.28 -20.42 9.71
CA ARG A 115 -11.43 -20.37 8.51
C ARG A 115 -9.97 -20.17 8.84
N SER A 116 -9.10 -20.72 8.00
CA SER A 116 -7.66 -20.49 8.08
C SER A 116 -7.28 -19.07 7.63
N ALA A 117 -6.10 -18.60 8.06
CA ALA A 117 -5.57 -17.29 7.67
C ALA A 117 -5.52 -17.12 6.14
N ASP A 118 -5.08 -18.14 5.40
CA ASP A 118 -4.99 -18.10 3.94
C ASP A 118 -6.36 -18.05 3.26
N GLU A 119 -7.38 -18.72 3.82
CA GLU A 119 -8.75 -18.62 3.31
C GLU A 119 -9.33 -17.22 3.53
N LEU A 120 -9.12 -16.64 4.72
CA LEU A 120 -9.56 -15.29 5.03
C LEU A 120 -8.89 -14.25 4.14
N LYS A 121 -7.57 -14.35 3.98
CA LYS A 121 -6.81 -13.45 3.10
C LYS A 121 -7.26 -13.57 1.65
N ARG A 122 -7.36 -14.80 1.11
CA ARG A 122 -7.82 -15.04 -0.26
C ARG A 122 -9.22 -14.52 -0.52
N ALA A 123 -10.13 -14.68 0.45
CA ALA A 123 -11.46 -14.11 0.34
C ALA A 123 -11.38 -12.58 0.22
N CYS A 124 -10.66 -11.92 1.14
CA CYS A 124 -10.48 -10.47 1.12
C CYS A 124 -9.84 -9.93 -0.18
N ASP A 125 -8.89 -10.68 -0.76
CA ASP A 125 -8.22 -10.34 -2.01
C ASP A 125 -9.12 -10.58 -3.25
N ALA A 126 -10.08 -11.49 -3.17
CA ALA A 126 -11.04 -11.75 -4.24
C ALA A 126 -12.09 -10.64 -4.40
N PHE A 127 -12.28 -9.79 -3.39
CA PHE A 127 -13.22 -8.65 -3.45
C PHE A 127 -12.57 -7.46 -4.16
N GLY A 128 -13.03 -7.21 -5.39
CA GLY A 128 -12.40 -6.34 -6.38
C GLY A 128 -12.60 -4.83 -6.22
N GLY A 129 -13.03 -4.35 -5.05
CA GLY A 129 -13.23 -2.93 -4.79
C GLY A 129 -14.42 -2.63 -3.88
N GLU A 130 -14.92 -1.40 -3.94
CA GLU A 130 -16.13 -0.97 -3.23
C GLU A 130 -17.39 -1.62 -3.83
N LEU A 131 -18.44 -1.78 -3.03
CA LEU A 131 -19.73 -2.25 -3.53
C LEU A 131 -20.29 -1.30 -4.62
N LEU A 132 -20.55 -1.82 -5.82
CA LEU A 132 -20.97 -1.07 -7.01
C LEU A 132 -20.03 0.11 -7.30
N GLU A 133 -18.72 -0.14 -7.38
CA GLU A 133 -17.71 0.91 -7.56
C GLU A 133 -17.99 1.74 -8.82
N GLY A 134 -17.91 3.07 -8.68
CA GLY A 134 -18.15 4.02 -9.77
C GLY A 134 -19.62 4.23 -10.13
N TYR A 135 -20.56 3.58 -9.44
CA TYR A 135 -21.99 3.80 -9.67
C TYR A 135 -22.52 4.92 -8.78
N TYR A 136 -23.25 5.83 -9.41
CA TYR A 136 -24.09 6.83 -8.78
C TYR A 136 -25.41 6.90 -9.55
N PHE A 137 -26.54 6.83 -8.83
CA PHE A 137 -27.86 6.83 -9.44
C PHE A 137 -28.50 8.20 -9.31
N ASN A 138 -28.58 8.94 -10.42
CA ASN A 138 -29.18 10.27 -10.44
C ASN A 138 -30.61 10.23 -9.87
N HIS A 139 -30.91 11.22 -9.02
CA HIS A 139 -32.21 11.39 -8.35
C HIS A 139 -32.66 10.16 -7.57
N CYS A 140 -31.75 9.39 -6.99
CA CYS A 140 -32.06 8.19 -6.21
C CYS A 140 -31.33 8.24 -4.87
N GLU A 141 -31.61 9.28 -4.08
CA GLU A 141 -30.92 9.59 -2.82
C GLU A 141 -30.99 8.40 -1.85
N ASP A 142 -32.18 7.85 -1.59
CA ASP A 142 -32.37 6.70 -0.69
C ASP A 142 -31.55 5.46 -1.13
N LEU A 143 -31.41 5.25 -2.45
CA LEU A 143 -30.61 4.15 -3.00
C LEU A 143 -29.12 4.40 -2.83
N ASN A 144 -28.67 5.61 -3.13
CA ASN A 144 -27.27 6.00 -2.98
C ASN A 144 -26.85 5.96 -1.50
N GLU A 145 -27.70 6.41 -0.58
CA GLU A 145 -27.47 6.30 0.86
C GLU A 145 -27.39 4.85 1.33
N LEU A 146 -28.30 3.99 0.85
CA LEU A 146 -28.23 2.56 1.11
C LEU A 146 -26.88 2.00 0.65
N ILE A 147 -26.48 2.24 -0.60
CA ILE A 147 -25.21 1.73 -1.15
C ILE A 147 -24.01 2.24 -0.33
N LEU A 148 -23.99 3.54 -0.01
CA LEU A 148 -22.92 4.13 0.80
C LEU A 148 -22.84 3.46 2.19
N SER A 149 -23.98 3.24 2.85
CA SER A 149 -24.01 2.54 4.14
C SER A 149 -23.45 1.11 4.04
N GLN A 150 -23.74 0.41 2.93
CA GLN A 150 -23.26 -0.95 2.70
C GLN A 150 -21.76 -0.97 2.37
N ARG A 151 -21.24 0.02 1.62
CA ARG A 151 -19.80 0.17 1.40
C ARG A 151 -19.03 0.26 2.72
N ILE A 152 -19.49 1.13 3.63
CA ILE A 152 -18.89 1.28 4.96
C ILE A 152 -19.00 -0.03 5.77
N TYR A 153 -20.14 -0.72 5.70
CA TYR A 153 -20.33 -2.00 6.36
C TYR A 153 -19.32 -3.05 5.87
N TYR A 154 -19.20 -3.22 4.55
CA TYR A 154 -18.32 -4.23 3.96
C TYR A 154 -16.84 -3.89 4.09
N GLU A 155 -16.47 -2.61 4.10
CA GLU A 155 -15.11 -2.17 4.42
C GLU A 155 -14.74 -2.58 5.85
N LYS A 156 -15.60 -2.29 6.83
CA LYS A 156 -15.41 -2.75 8.23
C LYS A 156 -15.37 -4.26 8.35
N ARG A 157 -16.21 -4.96 7.57
CA ARG A 157 -16.24 -6.44 7.53
C ARG A 157 -14.92 -7.00 7.01
N LYS A 158 -14.42 -6.47 5.89
CA LYS A 158 -13.15 -6.83 5.28
C LYS A 158 -11.98 -6.59 6.24
N ASN A 159 -11.94 -5.42 6.89
CA ASN A 159 -10.91 -5.10 7.88
C ASN A 159 -10.94 -6.09 9.05
N ARG A 160 -12.12 -6.47 9.55
CA ARG A 160 -12.24 -7.50 10.60
C ARG A 160 -11.69 -8.86 10.15
N LEU A 161 -11.98 -9.29 8.93
CA LEU A 161 -11.47 -10.55 8.38
C LEU A 161 -9.94 -10.52 8.22
N LEU A 162 -9.40 -9.40 7.72
CA LEU A 162 -7.95 -9.19 7.60
C LEU A 162 -7.27 -9.17 8.96
N MET A 163 -7.82 -8.46 9.94
CA MET A 163 -7.28 -8.44 11.31
C MET A 163 -7.26 -9.83 11.93
N LYS A 164 -8.31 -10.63 11.73
CA LYS A 164 -8.31 -12.04 12.17
C LYS A 164 -7.24 -12.86 11.44
N ALA A 165 -7.10 -12.69 10.13
CA ALA A 165 -6.06 -13.37 9.36
C ALA A 165 -4.66 -13.02 9.88
N ALA A 166 -4.38 -11.73 10.15
CA ALA A 166 -3.13 -11.28 10.74
C ALA A 166 -2.88 -11.93 12.11
N GLU A 167 -3.88 -11.96 13.00
CA GLU A 167 -3.78 -12.65 14.30
C GLU A 167 -3.43 -14.14 14.16
N LEU A 168 -4.05 -14.83 13.20
CA LEU A 168 -3.77 -16.24 12.94
C LEU A 168 -2.37 -16.47 12.35
N TYR A 169 -1.86 -15.56 11.51
CA TYR A 169 -0.48 -15.61 11.03
C TYR A 169 0.52 -15.33 12.17
N GLU A 170 0.23 -14.36 13.03
CA GLU A 170 1.06 -14.05 14.21
C GLU A 170 1.18 -15.22 15.17
N GLN A 171 0.09 -15.96 15.41
CA GLN A 171 0.05 -17.16 16.24
C GLN A 171 0.87 -18.32 15.66
N ARG A 172 1.05 -18.34 14.34
CA ARG A 172 1.84 -19.35 13.60
C ARG A 172 3.28 -18.89 13.32
N ASP A 173 3.67 -17.72 13.85
CA ASP A 173 4.97 -17.08 13.61
C ASP A 173 5.26 -16.79 12.12
N MET A 174 4.21 -16.67 11.31
CA MET A 174 4.26 -16.26 9.90
C MET A 174 4.30 -14.73 9.82
N LEU A 175 5.42 -14.16 10.26
CA LEU A 175 5.56 -12.71 10.44
C LEU A 175 5.39 -11.90 9.14
N PRO A 176 5.96 -12.30 7.98
CA PRO A 176 5.83 -11.51 6.75
C PRO A 176 4.36 -11.32 6.30
N GLU A 177 3.54 -12.35 6.41
CA GLU A 177 2.13 -12.32 6.04
C GLU A 177 1.31 -11.44 7.00
N ALA A 178 1.57 -11.55 8.30
CA ALA A 178 0.95 -10.69 9.30
C ALA A 178 1.31 -9.21 9.08
N VAL A 179 2.60 -8.91 8.88
CA VAL A 179 3.09 -7.56 8.59
C VAL A 179 2.41 -6.99 7.34
N GLY A 180 2.40 -7.74 6.23
CA GLY A 180 1.80 -7.26 4.98
C GLY A 180 0.31 -6.94 5.11
N ILE A 181 -0.43 -7.69 5.93
CA ILE A 181 -1.83 -7.36 6.22
C ILE A 181 -1.93 -6.09 7.08
N LEU A 182 -1.18 -6.01 8.17
CA LEU A 182 -1.26 -4.86 9.09
C LEU A 182 -0.78 -3.56 8.44
N GLU A 183 0.23 -3.60 7.55
CA GLU A 183 0.66 -2.44 6.75
C GLU A 183 -0.48 -1.94 5.85
N ARG A 184 -1.21 -2.87 5.19
CA ARG A 184 -2.37 -2.50 4.37
C ARG A 184 -3.49 -1.90 5.21
N VAL A 185 -3.78 -2.42 6.41
CA VAL A 185 -4.79 -1.83 7.30
C VAL A 185 -4.35 -0.44 7.78
N MET A 186 -3.05 -0.23 8.02
CA MET A 186 -2.48 1.06 8.41
C MET A 186 -2.64 2.16 7.34
N GLU A 187 -2.81 1.82 6.06
CA GLU A 187 -3.14 2.80 5.02
C GLU A 187 -4.51 3.46 5.24
N TYR A 188 -5.47 2.69 5.76
CA TYR A 188 -6.85 3.16 6.03
C TYR A 188 -7.01 3.70 7.45
N GLU A 189 -6.25 3.18 8.42
CA GLU A 189 -6.24 3.64 9.80
C GLU A 189 -4.88 4.27 10.20
N PRO A 190 -4.44 5.35 9.52
CA PRO A 190 -3.07 5.87 9.60
C PRO A 190 -2.69 6.46 10.96
N TYR A 191 -3.66 6.62 11.87
CA TYR A 191 -3.51 7.20 13.20
C TYR A 191 -3.77 6.18 14.33
N ASN A 192 -3.96 4.90 14.00
CA ASN A 192 -4.25 3.87 15.01
C ASN A 192 -2.95 3.42 15.70
N GLU A 193 -2.73 3.92 16.92
CA GLU A 193 -1.54 3.58 17.71
C GLU A 193 -1.43 2.10 18.08
N GLN A 194 -2.56 1.40 18.25
CA GLN A 194 -2.54 -0.03 18.59
C GLN A 194 -2.02 -0.86 17.42
N LEU A 195 -2.43 -0.53 16.19
CA LEU A 195 -1.88 -1.15 14.98
C LEU A 195 -0.41 -0.81 14.79
N ALA A 196 -0.02 0.45 15.05
CA ALA A 196 1.37 0.88 14.95
C ALA A 196 2.28 0.14 15.95
N LEU A 197 1.83 -0.03 17.19
CA LEU A 197 2.53 -0.80 18.22
C LEU A 197 2.66 -2.29 17.84
N ARG A 198 1.60 -2.89 17.28
CA ARG A 198 1.65 -4.27 16.77
C ARG A 198 2.70 -4.41 15.66
N LEU A 199 2.67 -3.53 14.65
CA LEU A 199 3.66 -3.52 13.57
C LEU A 199 5.10 -3.38 14.09
N MET A 200 5.36 -2.43 15.00
CA MET A 200 6.67 -2.27 15.62
C MET A 200 7.15 -3.55 16.32
N THR A 201 6.24 -4.25 17.01
CA THR A 201 6.54 -5.50 17.70
C THR A 201 6.84 -6.63 16.71
N LEU A 202 6.12 -6.71 15.60
CA LEU A 202 6.38 -7.71 14.56
C LEU A 202 7.70 -7.46 13.82
N TYR A 203 8.05 -6.20 13.54
CA TYR A 203 9.34 -5.85 12.96
C TYR A 203 10.51 -6.29 13.85
N GLU A 204 10.40 -6.04 15.16
CA GLU A 204 11.41 -6.50 16.13
C GLU A 204 11.50 -8.03 16.18
N ARG A 205 10.36 -8.73 16.24
CA ARG A 205 10.32 -10.20 16.21
C ARG A 205 10.94 -10.77 14.92
N GLY A 206 10.77 -10.07 13.81
CA GLY A 206 11.39 -10.41 12.52
C GLY A 206 12.87 -10.03 12.40
N GLY A 207 13.46 -9.43 13.44
CA GLY A 207 14.86 -8.99 13.46
C GLY A 207 15.12 -7.64 12.80
N ASP A 208 14.12 -6.98 12.23
CA ASP A 208 14.24 -5.69 11.54
C ASP A 208 13.95 -4.51 12.49
N ARG A 209 14.81 -4.39 13.51
CA ARG A 209 14.75 -3.31 14.50
C ARG A 209 14.82 -1.93 13.85
N SER A 210 15.68 -1.78 12.85
CA SER A 210 15.88 -0.54 12.12
C SER A 210 14.59 -0.07 11.44
N ARG A 211 13.82 -0.99 10.83
CA ARG A 211 12.50 -0.69 10.28
C ARG A 211 11.49 -0.30 11.37
N ALA A 212 11.50 -0.96 12.53
CA ALA A 212 10.62 -0.58 13.64
C ALA A 212 10.84 0.86 14.13
N ILE A 213 12.11 1.27 14.27
CA ILE A 213 12.51 2.63 14.68
C ILE A 213 12.11 3.66 13.61
N ARG A 214 12.39 3.38 12.33
CA ARG A 214 12.02 4.26 11.22
C ARG A 214 10.51 4.44 11.13
N PHE A 215 9.77 3.34 11.20
CA PHE A 215 8.31 3.34 11.18
C PHE A 215 7.72 4.18 12.32
N PHE A 216 8.25 4.06 13.54
CA PHE A 216 7.80 4.91 14.66
C PHE A 216 8.03 6.39 14.39
N ASN A 217 9.21 6.77 13.88
CA ASN A 217 9.50 8.18 13.59
C ASN A 217 8.54 8.74 12.52
N GLU A 218 8.27 7.97 11.47
CA GLU A 218 7.28 8.32 10.43
C GLU A 218 5.87 8.46 11.01
N PHE A 219 5.43 7.50 11.83
CA PHE A 219 4.13 7.52 12.49
C PHE A 219 3.98 8.72 13.43
N ARG A 220 5.00 9.00 14.25
CA ARG A 220 5.05 10.17 15.13
C ARG A 220 4.95 11.47 14.32
N ASN A 221 5.72 11.59 13.24
CA ASN A 221 5.69 12.78 12.40
C ASN A 221 4.30 12.97 11.78
N ARG A 222 3.64 11.89 11.36
CA ARG A 222 2.28 11.92 10.82
C ARG A 222 1.24 12.36 11.85
N LEU A 223 1.32 11.87 13.09
CA LEU A 223 0.43 12.33 14.18
C LEU A 223 0.65 13.82 14.46
N ALA A 224 1.89 14.26 14.55
CA ALA A 224 2.22 15.66 14.82
C ALA A 224 1.77 16.58 13.69
N SER A 225 1.97 16.21 12.42
CA SER A 225 1.64 17.06 11.27
C SER A 225 0.15 17.16 10.99
N ASN A 226 -0.59 16.07 11.19
CA ASN A 226 -1.99 16.00 10.75
C ASN A 226 -2.99 16.21 11.89
N LEU A 227 -2.61 15.87 13.12
CA LEU A 227 -3.50 15.91 14.29
C LEU A 227 -2.96 16.78 15.42
N GLU A 228 -1.73 17.32 15.32
CA GLU A 228 -1.09 18.12 16.36
C GLU A 228 -0.99 17.41 17.73
N ILE A 229 -0.92 16.08 17.72
CA ILE A 229 -0.77 15.24 18.91
C ILE A 229 0.54 14.44 18.88
N TYR A 230 0.94 13.96 20.05
CA TYR A 230 2.10 13.07 20.21
C TYR A 230 1.64 11.63 20.47
N PRO A 231 2.47 10.63 20.09
CA PRO A 231 2.17 9.23 20.36
C PRO A 231 2.00 8.96 21.86
N GLY A 232 1.07 8.08 22.19
CA GLY A 232 0.82 7.63 23.56
C GLY A 232 2.00 6.90 24.23
N SER A 233 1.84 6.60 25.52
CA SER A 233 2.90 6.02 26.35
C SER A 233 3.33 4.62 25.89
N ALA A 234 2.38 3.75 25.51
CA ALA A 234 2.68 2.37 25.14
C ALA A 234 3.61 2.27 23.92
N ILE A 235 3.33 3.04 22.86
CA ILE A 235 4.14 3.04 21.64
C ILE A 235 5.48 3.77 21.85
N THR A 236 5.50 4.83 22.65
CA THR A 236 6.72 5.55 23.02
C THR A 236 7.64 4.68 23.88
N GLN A 237 7.09 3.89 24.81
CA GLN A 237 7.84 2.93 25.61
C GLN A 237 8.46 1.85 24.71
N LYS A 238 7.70 1.29 23.76
CA LYS A 238 8.23 0.30 22.81
C LYS A 238 9.40 0.87 22.01
N TYR A 239 9.30 2.11 21.56
CA TYR A 239 10.39 2.80 20.89
C TYR A 239 11.63 2.97 21.78
N ALA A 240 11.45 3.30 23.07
CA ALA A 240 12.55 3.41 24.02
C ALA A 240 13.25 2.06 24.25
N GLU A 241 12.49 0.97 24.42
CA GLU A 241 13.01 -0.40 24.51
C GLU A 241 13.82 -0.76 23.26
N LEU A 242 13.25 -0.49 22.07
CA LEU A 242 13.91 -0.67 20.79
C LEU A 242 15.16 0.21 20.63
N LYS A 243 15.36 1.28 21.38
CA LYS A 243 16.61 2.05 21.38
C LYS A 243 17.61 1.55 22.42
N ALA A 244 17.13 1.14 23.58
CA ALA A 244 17.96 0.71 24.70
C ALA A 244 18.51 -0.72 24.55
N ALA A 245 17.86 -1.59 23.77
CA ALA A 245 18.35 -2.94 23.53
C ALA A 245 19.78 -2.90 22.94
N PRO A 246 20.77 -3.62 23.50
CA PRO A 246 22.04 -3.83 22.81
C PRO A 246 21.76 -4.52 21.48
N ALA A 247 22.50 -4.17 20.42
CA ALA A 247 22.37 -4.84 19.13
C ALA A 247 22.57 -6.35 19.31
N ALA A 248 21.48 -7.13 19.37
CA ALA A 248 21.58 -8.54 19.11
C ALA A 248 22.12 -8.68 17.67
N PRO A 249 23.09 -9.56 17.41
CA PRO A 249 23.61 -9.73 16.07
C PRO A 249 22.44 -10.05 15.15
N GLU A 250 22.14 -9.15 14.21
CA GLU A 250 21.22 -9.42 13.12
C GLU A 250 21.60 -10.77 12.51
N PRO A 251 20.64 -11.64 12.14
CA PRO A 251 20.97 -12.82 11.37
C PRO A 251 21.70 -12.33 10.12
N ALA A 252 23.00 -12.61 10.10
CA ALA A 252 23.87 -12.28 8.98
C ALA A 252 23.21 -12.83 7.73
N GLN A 253 22.58 -11.95 6.94
CA GLN A 253 22.52 -12.16 5.51
C GLN A 253 23.96 -12.45 5.13
N ALA A 254 24.18 -13.61 4.52
CA ALA A 254 25.47 -14.08 4.08
C ALA A 254 26.11 -13.00 3.18
N ALA A 255 26.83 -12.08 3.81
CA ALA A 255 27.68 -11.13 3.17
C ALA A 255 28.97 -11.90 2.91
N ASP A 256 29.18 -12.23 1.64
CA ASP A 256 30.51 -12.45 1.12
C ASP A 256 31.38 -11.30 1.64
N SER A 257 32.28 -11.67 2.54
CA SER A 257 33.11 -10.75 3.31
C SER A 257 34.18 -10.17 2.39
N VAL A 258 33.87 -9.01 1.81
CA VAL A 258 34.89 -8.07 1.37
C VAL A 258 35.07 -7.05 2.49
N PRO A 259 36.26 -6.89 3.09
CA PRO A 259 36.51 -5.84 4.07
C PRO A 259 36.41 -4.47 3.39
N GLY A 260 35.49 -3.62 3.86
CA GLY A 260 35.27 -2.29 3.31
C GLY A 260 34.16 -1.50 4.02
N LEU A 261 34.05 -0.21 3.71
CA LEU A 261 32.95 0.67 4.11
C LEU A 261 31.76 0.42 3.16
N HIS A 262 30.60 0.04 3.69
CA HIS A 262 29.39 -0.19 2.89
C HIS A 262 28.29 0.77 3.32
N VAL A 263 27.75 1.54 2.37
CA VAL A 263 26.63 2.46 2.63
C VAL A 263 25.51 2.25 1.61
N GLN A 264 24.26 2.26 2.09
CA GLN A 264 23.08 2.19 1.24
C GLN A 264 22.41 3.55 1.12
N THR A 265 22.42 4.15 -0.06
CA THR A 265 21.99 5.52 -0.38
C THR A 265 20.67 5.54 -1.14
N TYR A 266 19.94 6.67 -1.15
CA TYR A 266 18.66 6.83 -1.85
C TYR A 266 18.68 8.04 -2.79
N CYS A 267 17.82 7.99 -3.81
CA CYS A 267 17.64 9.06 -4.77
C CYS A 267 16.25 9.71 -4.67
N LEU A 268 16.16 11.01 -5.03
CA LEU A 268 14.91 11.76 -5.08
C LEU A 268 14.92 12.82 -6.21
N ARG A 269 13.98 12.71 -7.15
CA ARG A 269 14.05 13.37 -8.48
C ARG A 269 13.92 14.90 -8.44
N ALA A 270 13.27 15.42 -7.41
CA ALA A 270 12.90 16.84 -7.30
C ALA A 270 13.76 17.64 -6.31
N VAL A 271 14.81 17.03 -5.75
CA VAL A 271 15.69 17.69 -4.78
C VAL A 271 17.12 17.70 -5.33
N PRO A 272 17.65 18.87 -5.74
CA PRO A 272 19.00 18.97 -6.26
C PRO A 272 20.05 18.43 -5.27
N CYS A 273 21.03 17.70 -5.79
CA CYS A 273 22.14 17.12 -5.02
C CYS A 273 21.72 16.11 -3.94
N PHE A 274 20.49 15.59 -3.97
CA PHE A 274 19.97 14.77 -2.87
C PHE A 274 20.76 13.49 -2.65
N TRP A 275 21.08 12.76 -3.72
CA TRP A 275 21.86 11.52 -3.60
C TRP A 275 23.26 11.79 -3.02
N MET A 276 23.93 12.86 -3.46
CA MET A 276 25.21 13.27 -2.89
C MET A 276 25.07 13.61 -1.41
N ALA A 277 24.03 14.35 -1.01
CA ALA A 277 23.80 14.73 0.38
C ALA A 277 23.55 13.51 1.28
N ASP A 278 22.72 12.57 0.82
CA ASP A 278 22.42 11.32 1.51
C ASP A 278 23.66 10.42 1.62
N THR A 279 24.47 10.34 0.54
CA THR A 279 25.75 9.63 0.55
C THR A 279 26.72 10.22 1.57
N VAL A 280 26.84 11.55 1.62
CA VAL A 280 27.71 12.23 2.59
C VAL A 280 27.26 11.95 4.02
N GLY A 281 25.96 12.05 4.31
CA GLY A 281 25.44 11.77 5.65
C GLY A 281 25.78 10.36 6.11
N LYS A 282 25.54 9.37 5.26
CA LYS A 282 25.79 7.96 5.59
C LYS A 282 27.26 7.60 5.74
N LEU A 283 28.12 8.23 4.94
CA LEU A 283 29.56 8.07 5.07
C LEU A 283 30.08 8.70 6.36
N LEU A 284 29.56 9.87 6.75
CA LEU A 284 29.91 10.48 8.03
C LEU A 284 29.45 9.63 9.21
N ASP A 285 28.24 9.08 9.16
CA ASP A 285 27.74 8.16 10.19
C ASP A 285 28.63 6.90 10.31
N ALA A 286 29.13 6.39 9.17
CA ALA A 286 29.91 5.17 9.13
C ALA A 286 31.40 5.38 9.47
N VAL A 287 31.96 6.57 9.18
CA VAL A 287 33.35 6.94 9.54
C VAL A 287 33.43 7.48 10.99
N GLY A 288 32.33 8.01 11.53
CA GLY A 288 32.28 8.55 12.89
C GLY A 288 33.21 9.76 13.07
N ASP A 289 33.87 9.84 14.23
CA ASP A 289 34.80 10.92 14.58
C ASP A 289 36.16 10.85 13.85
N ASP A 290 36.40 9.84 13.01
CA ASP A 290 37.67 9.63 12.28
C ASP A 290 37.81 10.49 11.00
N VAL A 291 37.20 11.67 11.02
CA VAL A 291 37.31 12.64 9.93
C VAL A 291 38.68 13.31 9.99
N ARG A 292 39.52 13.00 9.00
CA ARG A 292 40.88 13.57 8.91
C ARG A 292 40.84 15.09 8.77
N PRO A 293 41.84 15.82 9.33
CA PRO A 293 41.96 17.26 9.17
C PRO A 293 41.93 17.71 7.70
N ASP A 294 42.53 16.92 6.81
CA ASP A 294 42.63 17.22 5.36
C ASP A 294 41.26 17.20 4.65
N ASP A 295 40.29 16.44 5.18
CA ASP A 295 38.96 16.32 4.60
C ASP A 295 38.03 17.48 5.04
N ARG A 296 38.41 18.25 6.08
CA ARG A 296 37.57 19.35 6.62
C ARG A 296 37.28 20.45 5.61
N ALA A 297 38.22 20.74 4.69
CA ALA A 297 38.00 21.73 3.65
C ALA A 297 36.89 21.29 2.67
N LEU A 298 36.89 20.02 2.28
CA LEU A 298 35.88 19.41 1.42
C LEU A 298 34.53 19.33 2.15
N LEU A 299 34.54 18.87 3.41
CA LEU A 299 33.33 18.75 4.23
C LEU A 299 32.67 20.09 4.53
N ARG A 300 33.46 21.17 4.67
CA ARG A 300 32.89 22.53 4.78
C ARG A 300 32.08 22.86 3.52
N VAL A 301 32.60 22.59 2.32
CA VAL A 301 31.86 22.82 1.06
C VAL A 301 30.62 21.92 0.96
N LEU A 302 30.74 20.65 1.33
CA LEU A 302 29.63 19.70 1.35
C LEU A 302 28.56 20.03 2.39
N GLY A 303 28.90 20.86 3.38
CA GLY A 303 27.97 21.48 4.32
C GLY A 303 26.81 22.23 3.66
N ALA A 304 26.98 22.69 2.42
CA ALA A 304 25.92 23.33 1.65
C ALA A 304 24.77 22.40 1.24
N ILE A 305 25.01 21.08 1.20
CA ILE A 305 24.00 20.07 0.85
C ILE A 305 23.69 19.10 2.00
N GLN A 306 24.61 18.96 2.96
CA GLN A 306 24.46 18.06 4.10
C GLN A 306 24.94 18.76 5.39
N PRO A 307 24.03 19.25 6.26
CA PRO A 307 24.39 19.99 7.47
C PRO A 307 25.37 19.27 8.40
N ALA A 308 25.32 17.94 8.48
CA ALA A 308 26.25 17.15 9.29
C ALA A 308 27.72 17.37 8.86
N ALA A 309 27.98 17.57 7.57
CA ALA A 309 29.32 17.84 7.05
C ALA A 309 29.87 19.20 7.52
N ALA A 310 29.00 20.22 7.62
CA ALA A 310 29.37 21.52 8.16
C ALA A 310 29.78 21.43 9.63
N VAL A 311 29.04 20.64 10.41
CA VAL A 311 29.33 20.39 11.83
C VAL A 311 30.66 19.66 11.99
N CYS A 312 30.90 18.59 11.22
CA CYS A 312 32.18 17.85 11.24
C CYS A 312 33.37 18.74 10.83
N ALA A 313 33.17 19.73 9.95
CA ALA A 313 34.19 20.68 9.54
C ALA A 313 34.41 21.84 10.51
N GLY A 314 33.61 21.95 11.58
CA GLY A 314 33.66 23.07 12.53
C GLY A 314 33.29 24.41 11.88
N ALA A 315 32.33 24.39 10.95
CA ALA A 315 31.78 25.61 10.37
C ALA A 315 30.66 26.17 11.26
N GLU A 316 30.70 27.47 11.54
CA GLU A 316 29.62 28.18 12.22
C GLU A 316 28.77 28.93 11.18
N GLY A 317 27.45 28.70 11.21
CA GLY A 317 26.49 29.37 10.32
C GLY A 317 26.13 28.60 9.04
N GLU A 318 25.28 29.21 8.22
CA GLU A 318 24.80 28.64 6.97
C GLU A 318 25.91 28.63 5.92
N VAL A 319 26.22 27.45 5.38
CA VAL A 319 27.24 27.29 4.34
C VAL A 319 26.57 27.23 2.98
N THR A 320 27.02 28.07 2.05
CA THR A 320 26.55 28.08 0.66
C THR A 320 27.70 27.79 -0.29
N ALA A 321 27.43 27.02 -1.34
CA ALA A 321 28.42 26.67 -2.36
C ALA A 321 27.74 26.54 -3.72
N ALA A 322 28.46 26.91 -4.79
CA ALA A 322 27.99 26.69 -6.15
C ALA A 322 27.89 25.17 -6.45
N PRO A 323 26.92 24.72 -7.27
CA PRO A 323 26.76 23.29 -7.59
C PRO A 323 28.04 22.62 -8.11
N ALA A 324 28.85 23.33 -8.90
CA ALA A 324 30.13 22.84 -9.38
C ALA A 324 31.14 22.57 -8.25
N ALA A 325 31.19 23.44 -7.24
CA ALA A 325 32.06 23.27 -6.08
C ALA A 325 31.59 22.10 -5.20
N VAL A 326 30.27 21.92 -5.05
CA VAL A 326 29.68 20.79 -4.33
C VAL A 326 30.03 19.47 -5.03
N ALA A 327 29.81 19.38 -6.33
CA ALA A 327 30.12 18.18 -7.12
C ALA A 327 31.61 17.82 -7.04
N GLN A 328 32.50 18.81 -7.19
CA GLN A 328 33.94 18.60 -7.12
C GLN A 328 34.39 18.16 -5.72
N ALA A 329 33.88 18.81 -4.67
CA ALA A 329 34.18 18.43 -3.30
C ALA A 329 33.70 17.01 -2.98
N PHE A 330 32.51 16.63 -3.48
CA PHE A 330 31.96 15.30 -3.31
C PHE A 330 32.82 14.23 -3.96
N ILE A 331 33.19 14.42 -5.24
CA ILE A 331 34.04 13.49 -5.99
C ILE A 331 35.38 13.30 -5.26
N TRP A 332 36.05 14.39 -4.89
CA TRP A 332 37.35 14.30 -4.23
C TRP A 332 37.28 13.63 -2.87
N TRP A 333 36.24 13.92 -2.09
CA TRP A 333 36.09 13.30 -0.78
C TRP A 333 35.77 11.80 -0.90
N LEU A 334 34.83 11.44 -1.78
CA LEU A 334 34.44 10.05 -2.01
C LEU A 334 35.60 9.20 -2.54
N THR A 335 36.34 9.71 -3.51
CA THR A 335 37.53 9.03 -4.07
C THR A 335 38.68 8.97 -3.07
N GLY A 336 38.86 10.01 -2.25
CA GLY A 336 39.82 10.03 -1.16
C GLY A 336 39.53 8.97 -0.10
N LEU A 337 38.25 8.76 0.24
CA LEU A 337 37.82 7.68 1.14
C LEU A 337 38.07 6.30 0.52
N ALA A 338 37.67 6.10 -0.73
CA ALA A 338 37.84 4.85 -1.46
C ALA A 338 39.31 4.44 -1.64
N ALA A 339 40.21 5.42 -1.78
CA ALA A 339 41.66 5.17 -1.86
C ALA A 339 42.27 4.68 -0.55
N ARG A 340 41.61 4.93 0.60
CA ARG A 340 42.10 4.57 1.93
C ARG A 340 41.57 3.21 2.40
N GLN A 341 40.33 2.90 2.03
CA GLN A 341 39.68 1.63 2.31
C GLN A 341 38.65 1.32 1.22
N PRO A 342 38.41 0.04 0.89
CA PRO A 342 37.37 -0.32 -0.06
C PRO A 342 36.03 0.28 0.37
N LEU A 343 35.35 0.94 -0.55
CA LEU A 343 34.09 1.63 -0.33
C LEU A 343 33.05 1.13 -1.34
N ALA A 344 31.93 0.62 -0.85
CA ALA A 344 30.78 0.25 -1.66
C ALA A 344 29.57 1.15 -1.35
N VAL A 345 29.03 1.80 -2.38
CA VAL A 345 27.82 2.60 -2.31
C VAL A 345 26.70 1.89 -3.07
N HIS A 346 25.69 1.43 -2.34
CA HIS A 346 24.49 0.83 -2.91
C HIS A 346 23.44 1.91 -3.13
N ILE A 347 23.03 2.15 -4.37
CA ILE A 347 22.13 3.22 -4.78
C ILE A 347 20.71 2.65 -4.94
N ARG A 348 19.80 3.06 -4.06
CA ARG A 348 18.37 2.72 -4.10
C ARG A 348 17.57 3.77 -4.87
N ARG A 349 16.56 3.31 -5.61
CA ARG A 349 15.71 4.13 -6.50
C ARG A 349 16.50 4.95 -7.52
N ALA A 350 17.53 4.39 -8.15
CA ALA A 350 18.40 5.13 -9.07
C ALA A 350 17.64 5.88 -10.21
N GLY A 351 16.48 5.38 -10.64
CA GLY A 351 15.58 6.06 -11.59
C GLY A 351 14.98 7.39 -11.09
N GLU A 352 15.16 7.72 -9.81
CA GLU A 352 14.72 8.95 -9.17
C GLU A 352 15.89 9.89 -8.87
N MET A 353 17.08 9.69 -9.46
CA MET A 353 18.22 10.57 -9.21
C MET A 353 18.00 11.98 -9.80
N ASP A 354 18.42 13.01 -9.06
CA ASP A 354 18.43 14.39 -9.56
C ASP A 354 19.53 14.59 -10.63
N ASP A 355 19.37 15.60 -11.48
CA ASP A 355 20.24 15.79 -12.65
C ASP A 355 21.71 16.08 -12.28
N VAL A 356 21.93 16.79 -11.18
CA VAL A 356 23.29 17.13 -10.73
C VAL A 356 23.98 15.87 -10.21
N SER A 357 23.32 15.11 -9.34
CA SER A 357 23.80 13.82 -8.84
C SER A 357 24.04 12.81 -9.96
N ARG A 358 23.16 12.78 -10.98
CA ARG A 358 23.30 11.90 -12.14
C ARG A 358 24.57 12.19 -12.92
N GLY A 359 24.87 13.46 -13.21
CA GLY A 359 26.11 13.84 -13.89
C GLY A 359 27.37 13.44 -13.10
N VAL A 360 27.33 13.55 -11.77
CA VAL A 360 28.42 13.09 -10.89
C VAL A 360 28.57 11.58 -10.89
N LEU A 361 27.46 10.84 -10.83
CA LEU A 361 27.47 9.37 -10.92
C LEU A 361 28.07 8.90 -12.25
N GLU A 362 27.64 9.49 -13.38
CA GLU A 362 28.17 9.18 -14.71
C GLU A 362 29.68 9.41 -14.79
N TYR A 363 30.18 10.52 -14.22
CA TYR A 363 31.61 10.80 -14.11
C TYR A 363 32.35 9.72 -13.31
N LEU A 364 31.85 9.34 -12.13
CA LEU A 364 32.49 8.33 -11.29
C LEU A 364 32.50 6.93 -11.94
N LEU A 365 31.45 6.58 -12.69
CA LEU A 365 31.39 5.34 -13.45
C LEU A 365 32.38 5.32 -14.63
N ALA A 366 32.62 6.47 -15.25
CA ALA A 366 33.59 6.62 -16.34
C ALA A 366 35.05 6.53 -15.82
N GLU A 367 35.37 7.23 -14.74
CA GLU A 367 36.73 7.28 -14.18
C GLU A 367 37.14 6.01 -13.42
N ARG A 368 36.17 5.24 -12.92
CA ARG A 368 36.36 3.99 -12.13
C ARG A 368 37.45 4.13 -11.04
N PRO A 369 37.24 5.01 -10.04
CA PRO A 369 38.22 5.22 -8.98
C PRO A 369 38.55 3.91 -8.26
N ALA A 370 39.85 3.65 -8.05
CA ALA A 370 40.30 2.47 -7.32
C ALA A 370 39.70 2.44 -5.90
N GLY A 371 39.18 1.26 -5.51
CA GLY A 371 38.56 1.07 -4.20
C GLY A 371 37.11 1.55 -4.09
N LEU A 372 36.52 2.18 -5.12
CA LEU A 372 35.12 2.59 -5.13
C LEU A 372 34.26 1.59 -5.94
N THR A 373 33.23 1.04 -5.30
CA THR A 373 32.23 0.19 -5.94
C THR A 373 30.87 0.86 -5.87
N LEU A 374 30.21 1.04 -7.01
CA LEU A 374 28.87 1.63 -7.10
C LEU A 374 27.89 0.55 -7.60
N LEU A 375 26.86 0.25 -6.79
CA LEU A 375 25.92 -0.85 -6.99
C LEU A 375 24.48 -0.32 -7.06
N THR A 376 23.61 -0.90 -7.88
CA THR A 376 22.16 -0.60 -7.89
C THR A 376 21.34 -1.65 -7.14
N GLU A 377 20.02 -1.43 -7.06
CA GLU A 377 19.04 -2.30 -6.39
C GLU A 377 19.12 -3.78 -6.76
N ASP A 378 19.59 -4.10 -7.97
CA ASP A 378 19.68 -5.45 -8.51
C ASP A 378 21.03 -6.13 -8.23
N GLY A 379 21.93 -5.51 -7.45
CA GLY A 379 23.25 -6.06 -7.12
C GLY A 379 24.22 -6.17 -8.30
N CYS A 380 23.83 -5.68 -9.48
CA CYS A 380 24.68 -5.61 -10.66
C CYS A 380 25.59 -4.38 -10.59
N THR A 381 26.87 -4.55 -10.96
CA THR A 381 27.76 -3.41 -11.22
C THR A 381 27.18 -2.59 -12.37
N LEU A 382 27.05 -1.27 -12.20
CA LEU A 382 26.49 -0.29 -13.15
C LEU A 382 27.23 -0.19 -14.50
N VAL A 383 28.09 -1.14 -14.84
CA VAL A 383 28.91 -1.16 -16.06
C VAL A 383 28.05 -1.37 -17.32
N ASP A 384 26.82 -1.87 -17.22
CA ASP A 384 25.96 -2.19 -18.36
C ASP A 384 24.56 -1.53 -18.32
N MET A 385 24.49 -0.20 -18.22
CA MET A 385 23.25 0.54 -18.52
C MET A 385 23.41 1.28 -19.87
N PRO A 386 22.59 0.98 -20.90
CA PRO A 386 22.65 1.70 -22.16
C PRO A 386 22.18 3.15 -21.96
N SER A 387 22.88 4.07 -22.60
CA SER A 387 22.57 5.50 -22.64
C SER A 387 21.20 5.72 -23.31
N GLY A 388 20.14 5.70 -22.52
CA GLY A 388 18.78 5.98 -22.96
C GLY A 388 18.49 7.48 -22.91
N LYS A 389 18.25 8.05 -24.09
CA LYS A 389 17.84 9.45 -24.33
C LYS A 389 16.59 9.86 -23.56
#